data_AF-A0AA45U0N3-F1
#
_entry.id   AF-A0AA45U0N3-F1
#
_cell.length_a   1.000
_cell.length_b   1.000
_cell.length_c   1.000
_cell.angle_alpha   90.00
_cell.angle_beta   90.00
_cell.angle_gamma   90.00
#
_symmetry.space_group_name_H-M   'P 1'
#
loop_
_entity.id
_entity.type
_entity.pdbx_description
1 polymer ?
#
loop_
_entity_poly.entity_id
_entity_poly.type
_entity_poly.pdbx_seq_one_letter_code
_entity_poly.pdbx_strand_id
1 'polypeptide(L)'
;MHPNPSRLLALVAGSALFVIPSPHPAHAADTCGPGDLYEDVQPAFTAAGFDQLQQVTLTPQRTLRSVNPFWTPTSVDSIVFPSDQNVTISFVYESAGASHALGYLYVSDLQARGYVNAQGDLVDGNGNGVADLHEDLYNLAPPSGAQARPYIGVSPRCSQTFTSRGFTYRQPDLALNSNCASAFLTNRDMTDARPGRTSSAYDIIVDVVGSTQLGAAGTSYSDNGLFTRIPNLLEPAHASNNNMGIGHLAFLLADDDSDRETYQGLGAVADATEVNDGVPDYDVSAYDGHGRPRAFNPDPGITTYDRTVDLGVIPGGQEVVFFLVSAFEPIHNTDAGMVHPCLRRDADLKCTLHLRTPINVFFSKAKWNLDQDFMGQNPVVSRNMGCDYDEACNRTNPNSSPRACTLAGTSQKLCGWLDSGTRTRMGTLPYGNTTLPMAATTVAAPGNLVMPHAVLGNVGPASDRWLLAFEDLPGGGDRDFNDVVFMLRNWAPTAGRVRSTVLSPAAPSCAIQQVYIHKDDAQDPTCAPPVAINYAVATDCRLCLAGTCIPNPTPTWHPVTFDWNRDAVLDVSGTPGHQLCWKADLTAGSGPCQATINNVDIGYESGPVNP
;
A
#
# COMPACT_ATOMS: atom_id res chain seq x y z
N MET A 1 -25.60 -33.45 -41.18
CA MET A 1 -26.83 -33.14 -40.43
C MET A 1 -26.49 -32.10 -39.39
N HIS A 2 -27.06 -30.90 -39.54
CA HIS A 2 -27.24 -29.83 -38.55
C HIS A 2 -26.01 -29.19 -37.87
N PRO A 3 -26.11 -27.88 -37.52
CA PRO A 3 -25.15 -26.89 -38.02
C PRO A 3 -24.34 -26.19 -36.91
N ASN A 4 -23.27 -25.51 -37.35
CA ASN A 4 -22.53 -24.50 -36.61
C ASN A 4 -23.43 -23.33 -36.15
N PRO A 5 -23.30 -22.84 -34.90
CA PRO A 5 -23.71 -21.50 -34.56
C PRO A 5 -22.52 -20.56 -34.80
N SER A 6 -22.57 -19.85 -35.91
CA SER A 6 -21.69 -18.73 -36.21
C SER A 6 -21.90 -17.62 -35.18
N ARG A 7 -20.81 -17.17 -34.54
CA ARG A 7 -20.79 -15.95 -33.72
C ARG A 7 -21.13 -14.74 -34.61
N LEU A 8 -22.26 -14.10 -34.36
CA LEU A 8 -22.56 -12.77 -34.89
C LEU A 8 -21.57 -11.77 -34.26
N LEU A 9 -20.68 -11.21 -35.09
CA LEU A 9 -20.13 -9.89 -34.85
C LEU A 9 -21.27 -8.88 -35.08
N ALA A 10 -21.76 -8.26 -34.01
CA ALA A 10 -22.54 -7.04 -34.13
C ALA A 10 -21.57 -5.88 -34.38
N LEU A 11 -21.29 -5.60 -35.66
CA LEU A 11 -20.81 -4.30 -36.09
C LEU A 11 -21.95 -3.30 -35.87
N VAL A 12 -21.95 -2.60 -34.74
CA VAL A 12 -22.70 -1.35 -34.61
C VAL A 12 -21.92 -0.31 -35.37
N ALA A 13 -22.25 -0.17 -36.65
CA ALA A 13 -21.88 0.98 -37.44
C ALA A 13 -22.47 2.22 -36.74
N GLY A 14 -21.62 3.00 -36.08
CA GLY A 14 -21.97 4.33 -35.59
C GLY A 14 -22.28 5.20 -36.80
N SER A 15 -23.56 5.29 -37.16
CA SER A 15 -24.07 6.35 -38.02
C SER A 15 -23.77 7.68 -37.33
N ALA A 16 -22.76 8.38 -37.82
CA ALA A 16 -22.58 9.79 -37.56
C ALA A 16 -23.79 10.52 -38.15
N LEU A 17 -24.85 10.68 -37.35
CA LEU A 17 -25.85 11.70 -37.58
C LEU A 17 -25.12 13.04 -37.47
N PHE A 18 -24.77 13.61 -38.62
CA PHE A 18 -24.51 15.04 -38.72
C PHE A 18 -25.79 15.77 -38.33
N VAL A 19 -25.94 16.05 -37.04
CA VAL A 19 -26.80 17.12 -36.57
C VAL A 19 -26.14 18.39 -37.06
N ILE A 20 -26.61 18.91 -38.20
CA ILE A 20 -26.32 20.27 -38.62
C ILE A 20 -26.85 21.15 -37.50
N PRO A 21 -26.01 21.90 -36.77
CA PRO A 21 -26.53 22.88 -35.83
C PRO A 21 -27.29 23.90 -36.66
N SER A 22 -28.60 23.96 -36.48
CA SER A 22 -29.38 25.11 -36.92
C SER A 22 -28.70 26.35 -36.33
N PRO A 23 -28.38 27.37 -37.14
CA PRO A 23 -27.93 28.63 -36.58
C PRO A 23 -29.11 29.19 -35.80
N HIS A 24 -29.06 29.04 -34.47
CA HIS A 24 -29.92 29.84 -33.63
C HIS A 24 -29.53 31.29 -33.91
N PRO A 25 -30.49 32.16 -34.28
CA PRO A 25 -30.21 33.57 -34.38
C PRO A 25 -29.63 33.98 -33.03
N ALA A 26 -28.45 34.60 -33.08
CA ALA A 26 -27.88 35.30 -31.94
C ALA A 26 -28.92 36.35 -31.52
N HIS A 27 -29.75 35.98 -30.56
CA HIS A 27 -30.52 36.96 -29.82
C HIS A 27 -29.49 37.78 -29.05
N ALA A 28 -29.29 39.00 -29.52
CA ALA A 28 -28.71 40.06 -28.74
C ALA A 28 -29.54 40.21 -27.46
N ALA A 29 -29.07 39.60 -26.38
CA ALA A 29 -29.28 40.13 -25.04
C ALA A 29 -28.08 41.03 -24.76
N ASP A 30 -28.06 42.20 -25.40
CA ASP A 30 -27.02 43.23 -25.27
C ASP A 30 -27.16 44.05 -23.97
N THR A 31 -27.79 43.46 -22.96
CA THR A 31 -27.97 44.05 -21.65
C THR A 31 -27.33 43.10 -20.65
N CYS A 32 -26.22 43.53 -20.05
CA CYS A 32 -25.73 42.93 -18.81
C CYS A 32 -26.91 42.90 -17.83
N GLY A 33 -27.49 41.73 -17.62
CA GLY A 33 -28.45 41.54 -16.56
C GLY A 33 -27.72 41.86 -15.26
N PRO A 34 -28.19 42.82 -14.45
CA PRO A 34 -27.66 42.98 -13.11
C PRO A 34 -28.06 41.69 -12.40
N GLY A 35 -27.15 40.73 -12.27
CA GLY A 35 -27.41 39.55 -11.44
C GLY A 35 -27.95 40.02 -10.09
N ASP A 36 -28.83 39.24 -9.47
CA ASP A 36 -29.29 39.58 -8.14
C ASP A 36 -28.18 39.20 -7.15
N LEU A 37 -27.67 40.21 -6.42
CA LEU A 37 -26.60 40.02 -5.44
C LEU A 37 -26.97 38.98 -4.39
N TYR A 38 -28.25 38.76 -4.10
CA TYR A 38 -28.71 37.85 -3.05
C TYR A 38 -29.38 36.59 -3.59
N GLU A 39 -29.46 36.41 -4.92
CA GLU A 39 -29.89 35.14 -5.51
C GLU A 39 -28.73 34.16 -5.54
N ASP A 40 -28.90 33.02 -4.87
CA ASP A 40 -27.90 31.96 -4.85
C ASP A 40 -27.79 31.27 -6.21
N VAL A 41 -26.60 31.37 -6.81
CA VAL A 41 -26.23 30.71 -8.05
C VAL A 41 -25.37 29.46 -7.84
N GLN A 42 -25.02 29.11 -6.60
CA GLN A 42 -24.29 27.88 -6.29
C GLN A 42 -25.25 26.68 -6.31
N PRO A 43 -25.09 25.71 -7.24
CA PRO A 43 -25.88 24.50 -7.20
C PRO A 43 -25.50 23.64 -6.00
N ALA A 44 -26.37 22.70 -5.62
CA ALA A 44 -26.02 21.67 -4.64
C ALA A 44 -24.70 20.97 -4.99
N PHE A 45 -23.87 20.69 -3.98
CA PHE A 45 -22.56 20.09 -4.20
C PHE A 45 -22.66 18.71 -4.86
N THR A 46 -22.01 18.59 -6.01
CA THR A 46 -21.85 17.36 -6.78
C THR A 46 -20.43 17.31 -7.32
N ALA A 47 -19.91 16.12 -7.66
CA ALA A 47 -18.56 15.99 -8.20
C ALA A 47 -18.32 16.86 -9.45
N ALA A 48 -19.35 17.04 -10.30
CA ALA A 48 -19.27 17.89 -11.50
C ALA A 48 -19.34 19.40 -11.20
N GLY A 49 -19.70 19.80 -9.98
CA GLY A 49 -19.77 21.19 -9.54
C GLY A 49 -18.42 21.80 -9.17
N PHE A 50 -17.33 21.03 -9.23
CA PHE A 50 -16.00 21.47 -8.83
C PHE A 50 -14.96 21.22 -9.94
N ASP A 51 -14.16 22.23 -10.23
CA ASP A 51 -12.95 22.10 -11.05
C ASP A 51 -11.80 21.48 -10.23
N GLN A 52 -11.87 21.54 -8.90
CA GLN A 52 -10.87 20.97 -7.99
C GLN A 52 -11.51 20.46 -6.69
N LEU A 53 -11.23 19.21 -6.34
CA LEU A 53 -11.45 18.62 -5.02
C LEU A 53 -10.16 17.91 -4.60
N GLN A 54 -9.36 18.56 -3.77
CA GLN A 54 -8.06 18.05 -3.30
C GLN A 54 -8.11 17.86 -1.79
N GLN A 55 -7.83 16.64 -1.30
CA GLN A 55 -7.82 16.33 0.14
C GLN A 55 -9.14 16.74 0.83
N VAL A 56 -10.25 16.62 0.09
CA VAL A 56 -11.61 16.91 0.52
C VAL A 56 -12.54 15.84 -0.05
N THR A 57 -13.45 15.35 0.79
CA THR A 57 -14.46 14.36 0.40
C THR A 57 -15.82 15.04 0.24
N LEU A 58 -16.48 14.80 -0.90
CA LEU A 58 -17.90 15.06 -1.06
C LEU A 58 -18.70 13.95 -0.35
N THR A 59 -19.41 14.30 0.70
CA THR A 59 -20.17 13.33 1.51
C THR A 59 -21.48 12.94 0.82
N PRO A 60 -22.09 11.79 1.19
CA PRO A 60 -23.44 11.43 0.73
C PRO A 60 -24.51 12.49 1.04
N GLN A 61 -24.28 13.31 2.07
CA GLN A 61 -25.14 14.43 2.47
C GLN A 61 -24.92 15.69 1.61
N ARG A 62 -24.07 15.61 0.57
CA ARG A 62 -23.69 16.74 -0.30
C ARG A 62 -22.99 17.87 0.45
N THR A 63 -22.16 17.52 1.42
CA THR A 63 -21.26 18.47 2.11
C THR A 63 -19.81 18.22 1.71
N LEU A 64 -18.95 19.22 1.87
CA LEU A 64 -17.51 19.09 1.63
C LEU A 64 -16.80 18.92 2.97
N ARG A 65 -16.12 17.81 3.18
CA ARG A 65 -15.42 17.52 4.43
C ARG A 65 -13.93 17.37 4.19
N SER A 66 -13.11 18.08 4.95
CA SER A 66 -11.65 17.86 4.98
C SER A 66 -11.35 16.40 5.27
N VAL A 67 -10.39 15.80 4.57
CA VAL A 67 -9.98 14.42 4.87
C VAL A 67 -9.23 14.36 6.20
N ASN A 68 -9.19 13.17 6.80
CA ASN A 68 -8.38 12.95 7.98
C ASN A 68 -6.91 13.08 7.53
N PRO A 69 -6.10 14.00 8.11
CA PRO A 69 -4.71 14.13 7.70
C PRO A 69 -3.99 12.82 7.92
N PHE A 70 -4.40 12.05 8.92
CA PHE A 70 -3.81 10.78 9.28
C PHE A 70 -4.75 9.65 8.91
N TRP A 71 -4.16 8.49 8.64
CA TRP A 71 -4.92 7.29 8.34
C TRP A 71 -4.21 6.09 8.94
N THR A 72 -4.97 5.24 9.60
CA THR A 72 -4.48 3.98 10.15
C THR A 72 -5.26 2.86 9.47
N PRO A 73 -4.61 1.85 8.89
CA PRO A 73 -5.32 0.68 8.37
C PRO A 73 -6.06 -0.03 9.50
N THR A 74 -7.10 -0.78 9.14
CA THR A 74 -7.81 -1.67 10.07
C THR A 74 -7.38 -3.13 9.93
N SER A 75 -6.64 -3.44 8.86
CA SER A 75 -6.08 -4.77 8.57
C SER A 75 -4.81 -4.64 7.73
N VAL A 76 -3.86 -5.56 7.92
CA VAL A 76 -2.69 -5.73 7.04
C VAL A 76 -3.05 -6.39 5.70
N ASP A 77 -4.19 -7.09 5.65
CA ASP A 77 -4.67 -7.75 4.44
C ASP A 77 -5.24 -6.78 3.41
N SER A 78 -5.59 -5.55 3.79
CA SER A 78 -6.06 -4.54 2.84
C SER A 78 -5.71 -3.13 3.31
N ILE A 79 -4.59 -2.61 2.80
CA ILE A 79 -4.05 -1.30 3.13
C ILE A 79 -4.36 -0.37 1.97
N VAL A 80 -5.49 0.33 2.06
CA VAL A 80 -5.95 1.27 1.02
C VAL A 80 -5.97 2.69 1.57
N PHE A 81 -5.10 3.55 1.05
CA PHE A 81 -5.07 4.95 1.47
C PHE A 81 -6.32 5.67 0.95
N PRO A 82 -7.06 6.41 1.79
CA PRO A 82 -8.34 7.02 1.39
C PRO A 82 -8.17 8.31 0.55
N SER A 83 -6.95 8.84 0.49
CA SER A 83 -6.55 10.07 -0.19
C SER A 83 -5.04 10.01 -0.42
N ASP A 84 -4.46 10.95 -1.18
CA ASP A 84 -3.01 10.99 -1.32
C ASP A 84 -2.35 11.22 0.03
N GLN A 85 -1.34 10.44 0.37
CA GLN A 85 -0.67 10.47 1.66
C GLN A 85 0.84 10.40 1.44
N ASN A 86 1.59 11.31 2.04
CA ASN A 86 3.02 11.09 2.23
C ASN A 86 3.20 9.95 3.22
N VAL A 87 4.09 9.02 2.93
CA VAL A 87 4.36 7.87 3.78
C VAL A 87 5.85 7.73 4.01
N THR A 88 6.23 7.61 5.27
CA THR A 88 7.58 7.23 5.68
C THR A 88 7.52 5.93 6.46
N ILE A 89 8.54 5.10 6.36
CA ILE A 89 8.68 3.86 7.11
C ILE A 89 9.99 3.88 7.89
N SER A 90 9.95 3.53 9.17
CA SER A 90 11.12 3.47 10.04
C SER A 90 11.33 2.07 10.56
N PHE A 91 12.57 1.61 10.60
CA PHE A 91 12.93 0.34 11.24
C PHE A 91 12.82 0.48 12.76
N VAL A 92 12.14 -0.46 13.42
CA VAL A 92 11.88 -0.41 14.86
C VAL A 92 12.68 -1.47 15.61
N TYR A 93 12.67 -2.70 15.14
CA TYR A 93 13.18 -3.85 15.88
C TYR A 93 13.43 -5.04 14.96
N GLU A 94 14.48 -5.78 15.28
CA GLU A 94 14.81 -7.09 14.74
C GLU A 94 15.08 -8.05 15.92
N SER A 95 14.65 -9.30 15.79
CA SER A 95 14.87 -10.36 16.77
C SER A 95 14.99 -11.75 16.16
N ALA A 96 15.30 -11.82 14.87
CA ALA A 96 15.31 -13.03 14.11
C ALA A 96 16.73 -13.55 13.90
N GLY A 97 16.82 -14.77 13.35
CA GLY A 97 18.08 -15.39 12.97
C GLY A 97 18.30 -15.42 11.46
N ALA A 98 17.46 -14.72 10.68
CA ALA A 98 17.48 -14.71 9.23
C ALA A 98 17.87 -13.32 8.72
N SER A 99 18.28 -13.23 7.45
CA SER A 99 18.44 -11.92 6.82
C SER A 99 17.20 -11.55 6.03
N HIS A 100 16.78 -10.28 6.09
CA HIS A 100 15.56 -9.84 5.40
C HIS A 100 15.73 -8.60 4.54
N ALA A 101 14.83 -8.46 3.56
CA ALA A 101 14.57 -7.23 2.84
C ALA A 101 13.06 -6.92 2.87
N LEU A 102 12.70 -5.66 3.09
CA LEU A 102 11.31 -5.20 3.08
C LEU A 102 11.03 -4.38 1.84
N GLY A 103 9.93 -4.70 1.17
CA GLY A 103 9.39 -3.85 0.11
C GLY A 103 7.87 -3.80 0.08
N TYR A 104 7.34 -3.17 -0.95
CA TYR A 104 5.91 -3.07 -1.20
C TYR A 104 5.58 -3.11 -2.69
N LEU A 105 4.34 -3.49 -2.97
CA LEU A 105 3.74 -3.57 -4.29
C LEU A 105 2.43 -2.80 -4.31
N TYR A 106 2.10 -2.32 -5.50
CA TYR A 106 0.79 -1.79 -5.81
C TYR A 106 -0.10 -2.88 -6.42
N VAL A 107 -1.30 -3.06 -5.86
CA VAL A 107 -2.25 -4.08 -6.38
C VAL A 107 -2.67 -3.78 -7.81
N SER A 108 -2.75 -2.50 -8.19
CA SER A 108 -3.00 -2.08 -9.58
C SER A 108 -1.95 -2.63 -10.56
N ASP A 109 -0.69 -2.71 -10.17
CA ASP A 109 0.39 -3.17 -11.03
C ASP A 109 0.32 -4.69 -11.20
N LEU A 110 -0.04 -5.40 -10.12
CA LEU A 110 -0.32 -6.84 -10.17
C LEU A 110 -1.53 -7.16 -11.04
N GLN A 111 -2.59 -6.35 -10.98
CA GLN A 111 -3.77 -6.48 -11.85
C GLN A 111 -3.41 -6.23 -13.32
N ALA A 112 -2.62 -5.18 -13.60
CA ALA A 112 -2.17 -4.85 -14.95
C ALA A 112 -1.31 -5.96 -15.57
N ARG A 113 -0.55 -6.68 -14.74
CA ARG A 113 0.25 -7.85 -15.15
C ARG A 113 -0.55 -9.16 -15.17
N GLY A 114 -1.79 -9.17 -14.72
CA GLY A 114 -2.67 -10.34 -14.70
C GLY A 114 -2.38 -11.33 -13.57
N TYR A 115 -1.59 -10.94 -12.56
CA TYR A 115 -1.28 -11.79 -11.41
C TYR A 115 -2.46 -11.95 -10.44
N VAL A 116 -3.30 -10.92 -10.38
CA VAL A 116 -4.48 -10.90 -9.51
C VAL A 116 -5.70 -10.40 -10.26
N ASN A 117 -6.87 -10.92 -9.89
CA ASN A 117 -8.15 -10.49 -10.45
C ASN A 117 -8.62 -9.15 -9.83
N ALA A 118 -9.81 -8.67 -10.23
CA ALA A 118 -10.40 -7.44 -9.69
C ALA A 118 -10.76 -7.52 -8.19
N GLN A 119 -10.86 -8.73 -7.63
CA GLN A 119 -11.08 -8.98 -6.20
C GLN A 119 -9.76 -9.13 -5.43
N GLY A 120 -8.62 -9.01 -6.12
CA GLY A 120 -7.28 -9.17 -5.55
C GLY A 120 -6.91 -10.62 -5.24
N ASP A 121 -7.62 -11.61 -5.80
CA ASP A 121 -7.25 -13.03 -5.68
C ASP A 121 -6.20 -13.39 -6.72
N LEU A 122 -5.27 -14.28 -6.34
CA LEU A 122 -4.26 -14.82 -7.24
C LEU A 122 -4.88 -15.55 -8.42
N VAL A 123 -4.29 -15.38 -9.60
CA VAL A 123 -4.73 -15.98 -10.86
C VAL A 123 -3.76 -17.09 -11.27
N ASP A 124 -4.29 -18.23 -11.72
CA ASP A 124 -3.57 -19.26 -12.49
C ASP A 124 -4.14 -19.24 -13.91
N GLY A 125 -3.68 -18.26 -14.70
CA GLY A 125 -4.23 -17.99 -16.03
C GLY A 125 -3.82 -19.03 -17.06
N ASN A 126 -2.74 -19.77 -16.79
CA ASN A 126 -2.20 -20.78 -17.69
C ASN A 126 -2.67 -22.21 -17.35
N GLY A 127 -3.29 -22.41 -16.17
CA GLY A 127 -3.97 -23.62 -15.76
C GLY A 127 -3.04 -24.77 -15.38
N ASN A 128 -1.84 -24.47 -14.87
CA ASN A 128 -0.86 -25.50 -14.49
C ASN A 128 -0.87 -25.85 -12.98
N GLY A 129 -1.73 -25.17 -12.21
CA GLY A 129 -1.97 -25.37 -10.79
C GLY A 129 -1.07 -24.52 -9.87
N VAL A 130 -0.19 -23.70 -10.41
CA VAL A 130 0.61 -22.71 -9.66
C VAL A 130 0.08 -21.33 -10.02
N ALA A 131 -0.09 -20.44 -9.04
CA ALA A 131 -0.51 -19.08 -9.35
C ALA A 131 0.57 -18.35 -10.16
N ASP A 132 0.16 -17.57 -11.14
CA ASP A 132 1.04 -16.83 -12.06
C ASP A 132 2.03 -15.92 -11.32
N LEU A 133 1.60 -15.32 -10.18
CA LEU A 133 2.49 -14.54 -9.32
C LEU A 133 3.62 -15.41 -8.76
N HIS A 134 3.29 -16.59 -8.24
CA HIS A 134 4.25 -17.50 -7.62
C HIS A 134 5.19 -18.12 -8.64
N GLU A 135 4.70 -18.36 -9.87
CA GLU A 135 5.56 -18.76 -10.98
C GLU A 135 6.60 -17.69 -11.29
N ASP A 136 6.18 -16.43 -11.42
CA ASP A 136 7.06 -15.33 -11.83
C ASP A 136 7.96 -14.83 -10.69
N LEU A 137 7.58 -15.01 -9.42
CA LEU A 137 8.47 -14.80 -8.26
C LEU A 137 9.69 -15.73 -8.31
N TYR A 138 9.52 -16.97 -8.73
CA TYR A 138 10.59 -17.97 -8.71
C TYR A 138 11.05 -18.41 -10.10
N ASN A 139 10.56 -17.76 -11.16
CA ASN A 139 10.79 -18.17 -12.55
C ASN A 139 10.48 -19.66 -12.81
N LEU A 140 9.42 -20.16 -12.18
CA LEU A 140 8.98 -21.57 -12.16
C LEU A 140 7.77 -21.82 -13.08
N ALA A 141 7.90 -21.49 -14.36
CA ALA A 141 6.89 -21.81 -15.35
C ALA A 141 7.43 -22.79 -16.41
N PRO A 142 6.55 -23.47 -17.16
CA PRO A 142 6.96 -24.16 -18.36
C PRO A 142 7.71 -23.24 -19.33
N PRO A 143 8.85 -23.67 -19.92
CA PRO A 143 9.66 -22.79 -20.77
C PRO A 143 9.07 -22.57 -22.16
N SER A 144 8.07 -23.36 -22.56
CA SER A 144 7.44 -23.35 -23.89
C SER A 144 6.05 -24.00 -23.85
N GLY A 145 5.19 -23.67 -24.82
CA GLY A 145 3.84 -24.22 -24.93
C GLY A 145 2.77 -23.26 -24.40
N ALA A 146 1.52 -23.73 -24.33
CA ALA A 146 0.38 -22.91 -23.92
C ALA A 146 0.43 -22.50 -22.44
N GLN A 147 1.12 -23.30 -21.61
CA GLN A 147 1.30 -23.04 -20.18
C GLN A 147 2.55 -22.22 -19.87
N ALA A 148 3.29 -21.77 -20.89
CA ALA A 148 4.54 -21.07 -20.66
C ALA A 148 4.33 -19.64 -20.18
N ARG A 149 5.26 -19.18 -19.34
CA ARG A 149 5.40 -17.77 -18.97
C ARG A 149 6.76 -17.23 -19.41
N PRO A 150 6.85 -15.94 -19.75
CA PRO A 150 8.13 -15.28 -19.95
C PRO A 150 9.00 -15.39 -18.69
N TYR A 151 10.31 -15.53 -18.87
CA TYR A 151 11.23 -15.41 -17.75
C TYR A 151 11.27 -13.95 -17.27
N ILE A 152 11.18 -13.71 -15.97
CA ILE A 152 11.37 -12.43 -15.31
C ILE A 152 12.87 -12.24 -15.01
N GLY A 153 13.53 -11.47 -15.87
CA GLY A 153 14.94 -11.13 -15.85
C GLY A 153 15.52 -11.09 -17.28
N VAL A 154 16.83 -10.85 -17.42
CA VAL A 154 17.48 -10.83 -18.75
C VAL A 154 17.55 -12.23 -19.36
N SER A 155 18.00 -13.22 -18.58
CA SER A 155 18.07 -14.62 -19.00
C SER A 155 18.23 -15.54 -17.78
N PRO A 156 17.71 -16.78 -17.82
CA PRO A 156 17.94 -17.76 -16.76
C PRO A 156 19.41 -17.97 -16.46
N ARG A 157 19.77 -18.01 -15.17
CA ARG A 157 21.12 -18.41 -14.74
C ARG A 157 21.33 -19.90 -15.01
N CYS A 158 20.34 -20.70 -14.65
CA CYS A 158 20.34 -22.15 -14.78
C CYS A 158 19.37 -22.61 -15.87
N SER A 159 19.74 -23.66 -16.60
CA SER A 159 18.92 -24.25 -17.67
C SER A 159 18.19 -25.53 -17.25
N GLN A 160 18.18 -25.85 -15.95
CA GLN A 160 17.59 -27.08 -15.44
C GLN A 160 16.07 -27.03 -15.55
N THR A 161 15.48 -28.16 -15.90
CA THR A 161 14.02 -28.36 -15.93
C THR A 161 13.64 -29.57 -15.10
N PHE A 162 12.37 -29.70 -14.77
CA PHE A 162 11.82 -30.89 -14.13
C PHE A 162 10.38 -31.13 -14.57
N THR A 163 9.90 -32.36 -14.44
CA THR A 163 8.52 -32.72 -14.79
C THR A 163 7.75 -33.09 -13.53
N SER A 164 6.61 -32.42 -13.31
CA SER A 164 5.70 -32.74 -12.21
C SER A 164 4.24 -32.66 -12.68
N ARG A 165 3.48 -33.73 -12.45
CA ARG A 165 2.08 -33.90 -12.89
C ARG A 165 1.83 -33.55 -14.37
N GLY A 166 2.75 -33.93 -15.25
CA GLY A 166 2.58 -33.80 -16.71
C GLY A 166 3.03 -32.47 -17.31
N PHE A 167 3.44 -31.49 -16.48
CA PHE A 167 4.06 -30.25 -16.96
C PHE A 167 5.57 -30.29 -16.75
N THR A 168 6.31 -29.70 -17.69
CA THR A 168 7.77 -29.53 -17.58
C THR A 168 8.07 -28.09 -17.25
N TYR A 169 8.55 -27.83 -16.03
CA TYR A 169 8.86 -26.51 -15.49
C TYR A 169 10.36 -26.24 -15.55
N ARG A 170 10.75 -24.95 -15.50
CA ARG A 170 12.10 -24.54 -15.12
C ARG A 170 12.33 -24.79 -13.63
N GLN A 171 13.53 -25.21 -13.24
CA GLN A 171 13.91 -25.19 -11.83
C GLN A 171 14.29 -23.75 -11.43
N PRO A 172 13.82 -23.23 -10.28
CA PRO A 172 14.03 -21.84 -9.90
C PRO A 172 15.51 -21.51 -9.71
N ASP A 173 16.00 -20.43 -10.31
CA ASP A 173 17.36 -19.97 -10.08
C ASP A 173 17.63 -19.64 -8.60
N LEU A 174 16.60 -19.14 -7.91
CA LEU A 174 16.54 -18.86 -6.47
C LEU A 174 16.41 -20.12 -5.59
N ALA A 175 16.33 -21.32 -6.17
CA ALA A 175 16.32 -22.59 -5.42
C ALA A 175 17.51 -23.49 -5.78
N LEU A 176 18.45 -22.99 -6.59
CA LEU A 176 19.61 -23.72 -7.08
C LEU A 176 20.93 -23.12 -6.58
N ASN A 177 21.89 -24.00 -6.27
CA ASN A 177 23.25 -23.59 -5.92
C ASN A 177 24.01 -22.97 -7.13
N SER A 178 25.22 -22.47 -6.88
CA SER A 178 26.07 -21.82 -7.88
C SER A 178 26.42 -22.71 -9.08
N ASN A 179 26.43 -24.03 -8.90
CA ASN A 179 26.73 -25.00 -9.96
C ASN A 179 25.51 -25.37 -10.82
N CYS A 180 24.32 -24.82 -10.54
CA CYS A 180 23.08 -25.15 -11.24
C CYS A 180 22.79 -26.66 -11.26
N ALA A 181 23.14 -27.36 -10.18
CA ALA A 181 22.88 -28.80 -10.06
C ALA A 181 21.37 -29.03 -9.99
N SER A 182 20.85 -30.01 -10.74
CA SER A 182 19.43 -30.37 -10.67
C SER A 182 19.02 -30.74 -9.24
N ALA A 183 17.96 -30.13 -8.75
CA ALA A 183 17.47 -30.24 -7.38
C ALA A 183 15.97 -30.60 -7.33
N PHE A 184 15.53 -31.51 -8.20
CA PHE A 184 14.16 -32.02 -8.18
C PHE A 184 14.10 -33.42 -7.57
N LEU A 185 13.19 -33.60 -6.62
CA LEU A 185 12.91 -34.87 -5.96
C LEU A 185 11.44 -35.21 -6.14
N THR A 186 11.16 -36.38 -6.73
CA THR A 186 9.78 -36.88 -6.88
C THR A 186 9.45 -37.93 -5.84
N ASN A 187 8.16 -38.06 -5.51
CA ASN A 187 7.61 -39.06 -4.60
C ASN A 187 8.30 -39.06 -3.21
N ARG A 188 8.54 -37.88 -2.66
CA ARG A 188 9.06 -37.72 -1.31
C ARG A 188 7.94 -37.95 -0.30
N ASP A 189 8.27 -38.71 0.74
CA ASP A 189 7.44 -38.86 1.92
C ASP A 189 7.73 -37.70 2.87
N MET A 190 6.70 -36.93 3.23
CA MET A 190 6.84 -35.71 4.02
C MET A 190 5.53 -35.40 4.77
N THR A 191 5.64 -34.77 5.94
CA THR A 191 4.49 -34.45 6.78
C THR A 191 3.51 -33.53 6.07
N ASP A 192 2.22 -33.87 6.14
CA ASP A 192 1.16 -33.07 5.56
C ASP A 192 0.95 -31.79 6.37
N ALA A 193 1.27 -30.64 5.80
CA ALA A 193 1.19 -29.34 6.47
C ALA A 193 -0.25 -28.77 6.61
N ARG A 194 -1.29 -29.58 6.41
CA ARG A 194 -2.68 -29.18 6.74
C ARG A 194 -2.92 -29.20 8.26
N PRO A 195 -3.87 -28.38 8.78
CA PRO A 195 -4.13 -28.27 10.21
C PRO A 195 -4.23 -29.58 10.98
N GLY A 196 -3.54 -29.65 12.12
CA GLY A 196 -3.64 -30.75 13.08
C GLY A 196 -2.85 -32.01 12.70
N ARG A 197 -1.95 -31.93 11.71
CA ARG A 197 -1.17 -33.06 11.19
C ARG A 197 0.32 -32.90 11.50
N THR A 198 0.66 -32.78 12.77
CA THR A 198 2.01 -32.43 13.24
C THR A 198 2.92 -33.62 13.47
N SER A 199 2.74 -34.73 12.74
CA SER A 199 3.58 -35.92 12.96
C SER A 199 3.68 -36.78 11.70
N SER A 200 4.71 -37.63 11.67
CA SER A 200 4.97 -38.54 10.55
C SER A 200 3.85 -39.56 10.29
N ALA A 201 2.91 -39.73 11.23
CA ALA A 201 1.71 -40.54 11.02
C ALA A 201 0.79 -39.99 9.91
N TYR A 202 0.97 -38.73 9.52
CA TYR A 202 0.21 -38.06 8.47
C TYR A 202 1.05 -37.76 7.22
N ASP A 203 2.20 -38.43 7.05
CA ASP A 203 3.05 -38.20 5.90
C ASP A 203 2.31 -38.51 4.59
N ILE A 204 2.65 -37.73 3.57
CA ILE A 204 2.08 -37.77 2.23
C ILE A 204 3.18 -37.82 1.19
N ILE A 205 2.87 -38.49 0.07
CA ILE A 205 3.72 -38.46 -1.12
C ILE A 205 3.52 -37.15 -1.88
N VAL A 206 4.64 -36.44 -2.10
CA VAL A 206 4.72 -35.12 -2.77
C VAL A 206 5.97 -35.00 -3.65
N ASP A 207 5.96 -34.03 -4.56
CA ASP A 207 7.15 -33.59 -5.27
C ASP A 207 7.80 -32.39 -4.56
N VAL A 208 9.13 -32.26 -4.64
CA VAL A 208 9.89 -31.15 -4.07
C VAL A 208 10.89 -30.64 -5.11
N VAL A 209 10.90 -29.33 -5.36
CA VAL A 209 11.91 -28.67 -6.20
C VAL A 209 12.74 -27.70 -5.38
N GLY A 210 14.05 -27.73 -5.59
CA GLY A 210 15.01 -26.86 -4.93
C GLY A 210 15.96 -27.59 -4.00
N SER A 211 16.96 -26.86 -3.51
CA SER A 211 18.09 -27.41 -2.76
C SER A 211 18.31 -26.67 -1.45
N THR A 212 19.01 -27.33 -0.53
CA THR A 212 19.64 -26.68 0.61
C THR A 212 21.14 -26.87 0.51
N GLN A 213 21.89 -25.82 0.79
CA GLN A 213 23.31 -25.88 1.03
C GLN A 213 23.62 -24.75 2.02
N LEU A 214 24.24 -25.13 3.13
CA LEU A 214 24.68 -24.15 4.13
C LEU A 214 25.75 -23.26 3.51
N GLY A 215 25.57 -21.95 3.63
CA GLY A 215 26.48 -20.94 3.09
C GLY A 215 26.19 -20.55 1.62
N ALA A 216 26.23 -19.25 1.37
CA ALA A 216 26.04 -18.62 0.08
C ALA A 216 27.38 -18.36 -0.62
N ALA A 217 27.89 -19.34 -1.38
CA ALA A 217 29.05 -19.07 -2.25
C ALA A 217 28.62 -18.46 -3.60
N GLY A 218 29.19 -17.29 -3.92
CA GLY A 218 29.06 -16.65 -5.24
C GLY A 218 27.61 -16.42 -5.67
N THR A 219 27.24 -16.87 -6.87
CA THR A 219 25.92 -16.67 -7.48
C THR A 219 24.92 -17.78 -7.12
N SER A 220 25.08 -18.46 -5.99
CA SER A 220 24.06 -19.41 -5.52
C SER A 220 22.73 -18.68 -5.33
N TYR A 221 21.59 -19.38 -5.34
CA TYR A 221 20.21 -18.86 -5.16
C TYR A 221 19.99 -17.41 -5.61
N SER A 222 20.32 -17.15 -6.89
CA SER A 222 20.24 -15.84 -7.54
C SER A 222 19.72 -15.99 -8.96
N ASP A 223 18.84 -15.10 -9.38
CA ASP A 223 18.25 -14.99 -10.72
C ASP A 223 18.87 -13.83 -11.54
N ASN A 224 20.11 -13.41 -11.18
CA ASN A 224 20.90 -12.37 -11.84
C ASN A 224 20.24 -10.98 -11.90
N GLY A 225 19.43 -10.64 -10.90
CA GLY A 225 18.82 -9.34 -10.72
C GLY A 225 19.76 -8.22 -10.31
N LEU A 226 19.14 -7.10 -9.94
CA LEU A 226 19.83 -5.98 -9.28
C LEU A 226 20.41 -6.42 -7.92
N PHE A 227 19.69 -7.28 -7.19
CA PHE A 227 20.05 -7.81 -5.90
C PHE A 227 20.10 -9.34 -5.95
N THR A 228 21.19 -9.91 -5.45
CA THR A 228 21.50 -11.33 -5.67
C THR A 228 20.41 -12.26 -5.11
N ARG A 229 19.70 -11.84 -4.05
CA ARG A 229 18.81 -12.68 -3.23
C ARG A 229 17.38 -12.17 -3.12
N ILE A 230 17.00 -11.23 -3.98
CA ILE A 230 15.64 -10.72 -4.09
C ILE A 230 15.10 -11.17 -5.44
N PRO A 231 13.90 -11.76 -5.50
CA PRO A 231 13.27 -12.07 -6.78
C PRO A 231 13.25 -10.89 -7.75
N ASN A 232 13.67 -11.08 -8.99
CA ASN A 232 13.65 -10.06 -10.05
C ASN A 232 12.30 -9.33 -10.16
N LEU A 233 11.19 -10.03 -9.90
CA LEU A 233 9.85 -9.44 -9.92
C LEU A 233 9.63 -8.40 -8.80
N LEU A 234 10.23 -8.63 -7.63
CA LEU A 234 10.10 -7.77 -6.43
C LEU A 234 11.15 -6.67 -6.36
N GLU A 235 12.12 -6.67 -7.27
CA GLU A 235 13.04 -5.56 -7.44
C GLU A 235 12.36 -4.36 -8.11
N PRO A 236 12.92 -3.14 -7.97
CA PRO A 236 12.56 -2.04 -8.83
C PRO A 236 12.89 -2.37 -10.30
N ALA A 237 12.09 -1.86 -11.24
CA ALA A 237 12.40 -1.99 -12.66
C ALA A 237 13.81 -1.47 -12.95
N HIS A 238 14.68 -2.33 -13.49
CA HIS A 238 16.08 -2.02 -13.73
C HIS A 238 16.63 -2.82 -14.93
N ALA A 239 17.71 -2.36 -15.56
CA ALA A 239 18.28 -3.02 -16.73
C ALA A 239 18.73 -4.48 -16.43
N SER A 240 19.19 -4.77 -15.22
CA SER A 240 19.58 -6.13 -14.78
C SER A 240 18.42 -7.13 -14.76
N ASN A 241 17.20 -6.67 -14.48
CA ASN A 241 15.98 -7.48 -14.53
C ASN A 241 15.15 -7.23 -15.79
N ASN A 242 15.75 -6.67 -16.85
CA ASN A 242 15.10 -6.31 -18.11
C ASN A 242 13.86 -5.40 -17.92
N ASN A 243 13.90 -4.53 -16.92
CA ASN A 243 12.83 -3.62 -16.51
C ASN A 243 11.50 -4.33 -16.21
N MET A 244 11.56 -5.58 -15.74
CA MET A 244 10.37 -6.36 -15.39
C MET A 244 10.01 -6.32 -13.91
N GLY A 245 10.92 -5.87 -13.04
CA GLY A 245 10.63 -5.64 -11.63
C GLY A 245 9.49 -4.65 -11.43
N ILE A 246 8.63 -4.94 -10.46
CA ILE A 246 7.46 -4.12 -10.10
C ILE A 246 7.46 -3.74 -8.60
N GLY A 247 8.45 -4.22 -7.84
CA GLY A 247 8.53 -3.94 -6.41
C GLY A 247 9.23 -2.62 -6.12
N HIS A 248 8.93 -2.10 -4.94
CA HIS A 248 9.60 -0.96 -4.35
C HIS A 248 10.26 -1.44 -3.06
N LEU A 249 11.59 -1.40 -2.99
CA LEU A 249 12.33 -1.89 -1.83
C LEU A 249 12.58 -0.72 -0.87
N ALA A 250 12.07 -0.84 0.36
CA ALA A 250 12.30 0.12 1.41
C ALA A 250 13.59 -0.21 2.16
N PHE A 251 13.75 -1.46 2.60
CA PHE A 251 14.97 -1.92 3.26
C PHE A 251 15.56 -3.14 2.53
N LEU A 252 16.89 -3.15 2.36
CA LEU A 252 17.65 -4.23 1.71
C LEU A 252 18.34 -5.16 2.71
N LEU A 253 18.42 -4.75 3.97
CA LEU A 253 18.88 -5.55 5.08
C LEU A 253 18.06 -5.17 6.31
N ALA A 254 17.61 -6.17 7.05
CA ALA A 254 17.00 -6.05 8.37
C ALA A 254 17.88 -6.61 9.50
N ASP A 255 18.89 -7.39 9.13
CA ASP A 255 19.86 -8.07 10.00
C ASP A 255 20.61 -7.04 10.88
N ASP A 256 20.67 -7.30 12.18
CA ASP A 256 21.37 -6.48 13.17
C ASP A 256 21.88 -7.33 14.34
N ASP A 257 22.93 -8.10 14.08
CA ASP A 257 23.54 -8.98 15.06
C ASP A 257 24.91 -8.48 15.54
N SER A 258 25.73 -9.36 16.11
CA SER A 258 27.03 -8.98 16.70
C SER A 258 28.21 -9.20 15.76
N ASP A 259 27.96 -9.37 14.47
CA ASP A 259 28.98 -9.49 13.44
C ASP A 259 28.61 -8.72 12.16
N ARG A 260 29.41 -8.88 11.09
CA ARG A 260 29.23 -8.15 9.81
C ARG A 260 28.78 -9.07 8.68
N GLU A 261 28.56 -10.34 9.00
CA GLU A 261 28.16 -11.38 8.08
C GLU A 261 26.64 -11.51 8.15
N THR A 262 25.99 -11.38 7.01
CA THR A 262 24.57 -11.72 6.96
C THR A 262 24.38 -13.23 7.14
N TYR A 263 23.23 -13.67 7.64
CA TYR A 263 22.93 -15.10 7.82
C TYR A 263 23.33 -15.94 6.59
N GLN A 264 24.36 -16.76 6.77
CA GLN A 264 24.98 -17.59 5.72
C GLN A 264 25.44 -16.84 4.46
N GLY A 265 25.63 -15.51 4.50
CA GLY A 265 25.95 -14.66 3.36
C GLY A 265 24.76 -14.46 2.39
N LEU A 266 23.52 -14.56 2.88
CA LEU A 266 22.31 -14.50 2.06
C LEU A 266 21.61 -13.13 2.06
N GLY A 267 22.14 -12.12 2.75
CA GLY A 267 21.59 -10.75 2.68
C GLY A 267 21.75 -10.13 1.30
N ALA A 268 20.86 -9.17 0.97
CA ALA A 268 20.95 -8.44 -0.30
C ALA A 268 22.09 -7.42 -0.31
N VAL A 269 22.41 -6.87 0.86
CA VAL A 269 23.59 -6.04 1.15
C VAL A 269 24.28 -6.57 2.40
N ALA A 270 25.55 -6.18 2.61
CA ALA A 270 26.29 -6.57 3.79
C ALA A 270 25.92 -5.70 4.99
N ASP A 271 26.04 -6.29 6.18
CA ASP A 271 26.13 -5.54 7.42
C ASP A 271 27.50 -4.82 7.48
N ALA A 272 27.50 -3.57 7.90
CA ALA A 272 28.69 -2.75 7.97
C ALA A 272 29.30 -2.66 9.38
N THR A 273 28.56 -2.98 10.44
CA THR A 273 29.04 -2.84 11.82
C THR A 273 28.81 -4.12 12.66
N GLU A 274 29.13 -4.09 13.95
CA GLU A 274 28.98 -5.23 14.87
C GLU A 274 28.05 -4.82 16.03
N VAL A 275 27.26 -3.76 15.82
CA VAL A 275 26.52 -3.05 16.87
C VAL A 275 25.09 -3.54 16.89
N ASN A 276 24.84 -4.62 17.62
CA ASN A 276 23.48 -5.07 17.90
C ASN A 276 22.72 -4.04 18.75
N ASP A 277 21.91 -3.20 18.10
CA ASP A 277 21.07 -2.19 18.73
C ASP A 277 19.60 -2.26 18.31
N GLY A 278 19.19 -3.35 17.69
CA GLY A 278 17.90 -3.65 17.06
C GLY A 278 17.59 -2.86 15.79
N VAL A 279 18.60 -2.34 15.07
CA VAL A 279 18.45 -1.55 13.84
C VAL A 279 19.53 -1.88 12.80
N PRO A 280 19.17 -2.09 11.51
CA PRO A 280 20.11 -2.55 10.49
C PRO A 280 21.26 -1.59 10.26
N ASP A 281 22.44 -2.17 10.19
CA ASP A 281 23.71 -1.48 10.06
C ASP A 281 24.14 -1.38 8.58
N TYR A 282 23.34 -0.70 7.75
CA TYR A 282 23.73 -0.36 6.38
C TYR A 282 23.29 1.04 5.95
N ASP A 283 24.02 1.60 4.98
CA ASP A 283 23.79 2.93 4.42
C ASP A 283 22.54 2.91 3.51
N VAL A 284 21.37 3.16 4.11
CA VAL A 284 20.07 3.17 3.43
C VAL A 284 19.98 4.34 2.46
N SER A 285 20.54 5.50 2.82
CA SER A 285 20.51 6.72 2.01
C SER A 285 21.29 6.62 0.70
N ALA A 286 22.19 5.64 0.56
CA ALA A 286 22.79 5.24 -0.71
C ALA A 286 21.76 4.79 -1.77
N TYR A 287 20.53 4.49 -1.37
CA TYR A 287 19.43 4.06 -2.24
C TYR A 287 18.27 5.06 -2.24
N ASP A 288 17.47 5.06 -3.30
CA ASP A 288 16.21 5.82 -3.32
C ASP A 288 15.08 5.08 -2.59
N GLY A 289 13.93 5.74 -2.40
CA GLY A 289 12.77 5.15 -1.72
C GLY A 289 12.12 3.97 -2.44
N HIS A 290 12.73 3.51 -3.55
CA HIS A 290 12.36 2.31 -4.29
C HIS A 290 13.48 1.27 -4.30
N GLY A 291 14.59 1.53 -3.60
CA GLY A 291 15.74 0.64 -3.47
C GLY A 291 16.69 0.68 -4.66
N ARG A 292 16.67 1.73 -5.49
CA ARG A 292 17.66 1.88 -6.56
C ARG A 292 18.91 2.59 -6.05
N PRO A 293 20.13 2.14 -6.41
CA PRO A 293 21.34 2.86 -6.07
C PRO A 293 21.31 4.31 -6.59
N ARG A 294 21.66 5.27 -5.74
CA ARG A 294 21.77 6.67 -6.13
C ARG A 294 23.15 6.95 -6.74
N ALA A 295 23.18 7.85 -7.72
CA ALA A 295 24.45 8.38 -8.23
C ALA A 295 25.17 9.28 -7.21
N PHE A 296 24.43 9.85 -6.25
CA PHE A 296 24.94 10.67 -5.17
C PHE A 296 24.23 10.29 -3.87
N ASN A 297 25.00 9.89 -2.86
CA ASN A 297 24.47 9.62 -1.53
C ASN A 297 24.32 10.96 -0.76
N PRO A 298 23.08 11.37 -0.39
CA PRO A 298 22.85 12.59 0.38
C PRO A 298 23.37 12.54 1.82
N ASP A 299 23.55 11.34 2.41
CA ASP A 299 24.04 11.16 3.78
C ASP A 299 25.02 9.97 3.88
N PRO A 300 26.28 10.12 3.41
CA PRO A 300 27.23 9.01 3.38
C PRO A 300 27.55 8.43 4.76
N GLY A 301 27.37 7.10 4.91
CA GLY A 301 27.64 6.36 6.14
C GLY A 301 26.37 5.77 6.75
N ILE A 302 26.45 5.38 8.02
CA ILE A 302 25.29 4.90 8.78
C ILE A 302 24.99 5.93 9.85
N THR A 303 23.83 6.57 9.72
CA THR A 303 23.35 7.61 10.63
C THR A 303 21.94 7.27 11.10
N THR A 304 21.41 8.10 12.00
CA THR A 304 20.01 7.96 12.42
C THR A 304 19.01 8.20 11.28
N TYR A 305 19.41 8.85 10.18
CA TYR A 305 18.54 9.06 9.02
C TYR A 305 18.33 7.79 8.20
N ASP A 306 19.30 6.87 8.21
CA ASP A 306 19.21 5.59 7.52
C ASP A 306 18.15 4.65 8.12
N ARG A 307 17.66 4.98 9.32
CA ARG A 307 16.58 4.22 9.98
C ARG A 307 15.21 4.48 9.36
N THR A 308 15.06 5.50 8.52
CA THR A 308 13.78 5.93 7.97
C THR A 308 13.85 6.16 6.47
N VAL A 309 12.93 5.56 5.73
CA VAL A 309 12.80 5.73 4.28
C VAL A 309 11.55 6.52 3.96
N ASP A 310 11.69 7.51 3.09
CA ASP A 310 10.57 8.25 2.50
C ASP A 310 10.05 7.48 1.28
N LEU A 311 8.83 6.95 1.37
CA LEU A 311 8.16 6.23 0.28
C LEU A 311 7.49 7.21 -0.70
N GLY A 312 7.46 8.51 -0.36
CA GLY A 312 6.83 9.56 -1.13
C GLY A 312 5.30 9.59 -0.96
N VAL A 313 4.64 10.19 -1.94
CA VAL A 313 3.17 10.27 -1.99
C VAL A 313 2.61 8.97 -2.55
N ILE A 314 1.80 8.27 -1.76
CA ILE A 314 0.97 7.17 -2.22
C ILE A 314 -0.41 7.73 -2.61
N PRO A 315 -0.88 7.51 -3.85
CA PRO A 315 -2.17 8.04 -4.31
C PRO A 315 -3.36 7.48 -3.52
N GLY A 316 -4.39 8.30 -3.36
CA GLY A 316 -5.67 7.85 -2.79
C GLY A 316 -6.34 6.76 -3.64
N GLY A 317 -6.94 5.77 -2.99
CA GLY A 317 -7.56 4.60 -3.62
C GLY A 317 -6.56 3.50 -4.01
N GLN A 318 -5.26 3.75 -3.85
CA GLN A 318 -4.23 2.76 -4.11
C GLN A 318 -4.14 1.74 -2.97
N GLU A 319 -4.25 0.45 -3.29
CA GLU A 319 -3.95 -0.62 -2.34
C GLU A 319 -2.46 -0.95 -2.38
N VAL A 320 -1.85 -1.00 -1.20
CA VAL A 320 -0.44 -1.35 -0.98
C VAL A 320 -0.38 -2.72 -0.31
N VAL A 321 0.51 -3.58 -0.79
CA VAL A 321 0.84 -4.85 -0.13
C VAL A 321 2.32 -4.84 0.18
N PHE A 322 2.66 -4.91 1.46
CA PHE A 322 4.05 -5.07 1.88
C PHE A 322 4.48 -6.51 1.69
N PHE A 323 5.75 -6.71 1.38
CA PHE A 323 6.36 -8.03 1.35
C PHE A 323 7.68 -8.02 2.12
N LEU A 324 7.96 -9.14 2.77
CA LEU A 324 9.24 -9.46 3.37
C LEU A 324 9.89 -10.57 2.53
N VAL A 325 11.11 -10.34 2.06
CA VAL A 325 11.98 -11.40 1.56
C VAL A 325 12.82 -11.86 2.75
N SER A 326 12.64 -13.10 3.17
CA SER A 326 13.42 -13.71 4.25
C SER A 326 14.38 -14.73 3.67
N ALA A 327 15.63 -14.68 4.10
CA ALA A 327 16.68 -15.60 3.73
C ALA A 327 17.10 -16.45 4.93
N PHE A 328 16.62 -17.70 4.97
CA PHE A 328 16.87 -18.64 6.05
C PHE A 328 17.00 -20.07 5.53
N GLU A 329 17.48 -21.02 6.34
CA GLU A 329 17.61 -22.40 5.89
C GLU A 329 16.24 -23.07 5.61
N PRO A 330 16.08 -23.77 4.46
CA PRO A 330 14.82 -24.42 4.13
C PRO A 330 14.63 -25.71 4.91
N ILE A 331 13.78 -25.68 5.94
CA ILE A 331 13.39 -26.83 6.76
C ILE A 331 11.91 -27.17 6.53
N HIS A 332 11.58 -28.46 6.56
CA HIS A 332 10.21 -28.94 6.71
C HIS A 332 10.15 -29.80 7.97
N ASN A 333 9.70 -29.20 9.07
CA ASN A 333 9.59 -29.85 10.36
C ASN A 333 8.51 -29.14 11.19
N THR A 334 7.32 -29.74 11.27
CA THR A 334 6.20 -29.17 12.02
C THR A 334 6.45 -29.07 13.52
N ASP A 335 7.36 -29.88 14.08
CA ASP A 335 7.75 -29.78 15.49
C ASP A 335 8.58 -28.52 15.77
N ALA A 336 9.27 -28.01 14.75
CA ALA A 336 10.05 -26.77 14.79
C ALA A 336 9.27 -25.55 14.25
N GLY A 337 7.96 -25.68 14.04
CA GLY A 337 7.14 -24.59 13.50
C GLY A 337 7.32 -24.30 12.00
N MET A 338 8.12 -25.11 11.30
CA MET A 338 8.55 -24.81 9.93
C MET A 338 7.96 -25.75 8.88
N VAL A 339 7.57 -25.22 7.72
CA VAL A 339 7.13 -26.01 6.57
C VAL A 339 7.74 -25.48 5.27
N HIS A 340 7.92 -26.34 4.27
CA HIS A 340 8.26 -25.87 2.93
C HIS A 340 7.07 -25.14 2.28
N PRO A 341 7.29 -23.98 1.62
CA PRO A 341 6.27 -23.30 0.82
C PRO A 341 5.60 -24.25 -0.19
N CYS A 342 4.30 -24.06 -0.43
CA CYS A 342 3.50 -24.91 -1.30
C CYS A 342 3.15 -24.23 -2.64
N LEU A 343 3.81 -24.65 -3.72
CA LEU A 343 3.58 -24.09 -5.07
C LEU A 343 2.25 -24.53 -5.68
N ARG A 344 1.85 -25.79 -5.44
CA ARG A 344 0.62 -26.35 -6.02
C ARG A 344 -0.12 -27.22 -5.04
N ARG A 345 -1.42 -26.92 -4.87
CA ARG A 345 -2.37 -27.67 -4.05
C ARG A 345 -3.31 -28.48 -4.94
N ASP A 346 -3.83 -29.60 -4.42
CA ASP A 346 -4.98 -30.28 -5.03
C ASP A 346 -6.32 -29.77 -4.47
N ALA A 347 -7.42 -30.39 -4.91
CA ALA A 347 -8.77 -30.00 -4.50
C ALA A 347 -9.03 -30.14 -2.99
N ASP A 348 -8.26 -30.98 -2.29
CA ASP A 348 -8.35 -31.17 -0.83
C ASP A 348 -7.38 -30.26 -0.06
N LEU A 349 -6.82 -29.25 -0.74
CA LEU A 349 -5.80 -28.33 -0.25
C LEU A 349 -4.52 -29.05 0.22
N LYS A 350 -4.30 -30.28 -0.22
CA LYS A 350 -3.04 -31.00 0.04
C LYS A 350 -1.97 -30.41 -0.86
N CYS A 351 -0.80 -30.13 -0.30
CA CYS A 351 0.32 -29.72 -1.14
C CYS A 351 0.85 -30.88 -1.99
N THR A 352 1.14 -30.60 -3.26
CA THR A 352 1.55 -31.61 -4.25
C THR A 352 2.92 -31.32 -4.85
N LEU A 353 3.36 -30.05 -4.79
CA LEU A 353 4.68 -29.59 -5.19
C LEU A 353 5.15 -28.55 -4.18
N HIS A 354 6.19 -28.88 -3.42
CA HIS A 354 6.82 -27.95 -2.50
C HIS A 354 8.03 -27.26 -3.12
N LEU A 355 8.26 -26.02 -2.70
CA LEU A 355 9.48 -25.29 -2.98
C LEU A 355 10.44 -25.43 -1.79
N ARG A 356 11.66 -25.86 -2.06
CA ARG A 356 12.76 -25.89 -1.09
C ARG A 356 13.78 -24.82 -1.47
N THR A 357 13.64 -23.65 -0.85
CA THR A 357 14.44 -22.45 -1.16
C THR A 357 14.85 -21.76 0.14
N PRO A 358 16.08 -21.23 0.23
CA PRO A 358 16.40 -20.35 1.33
C PRO A 358 15.72 -18.98 1.22
N ILE A 359 15.32 -18.57 0.01
CA ILE A 359 14.67 -17.29 -0.25
C ILE A 359 13.15 -17.47 -0.18
N ASN A 360 12.53 -16.98 0.89
CA ASN A 360 11.09 -17.01 1.13
C ASN A 360 10.51 -15.60 0.95
N VAL A 361 9.27 -15.53 0.48
CA VAL A 361 8.55 -14.27 0.29
C VAL A 361 7.24 -14.32 1.06
N PHE A 362 7.04 -13.37 1.97
CA PHE A 362 5.85 -13.23 2.78
C PHE A 362 5.16 -11.91 2.49
N PHE A 363 3.89 -11.96 2.18
CA PHE A 363 3.05 -10.79 1.92
C PHE A 363 2.24 -10.43 3.15
N SER A 364 2.00 -9.14 3.35
CA SER A 364 1.06 -8.64 4.34
C SER A 364 -0.37 -9.10 4.06
N LYS A 365 -0.67 -9.39 2.78
CA LYS A 365 -1.90 -10.02 2.33
C LYS A 365 -1.77 -11.54 2.41
N ALA A 366 -2.27 -12.13 3.48
CA ALA A 366 -2.02 -13.53 3.85
C ALA A 366 -2.46 -14.54 2.79
N LYS A 367 -3.52 -14.27 2.03
CA LYS A 367 -3.98 -15.13 0.91
C LYS A 367 -2.98 -15.28 -0.23
N TRP A 368 -1.90 -14.50 -0.24
CA TRP A 368 -0.83 -14.60 -1.24
C TRP A 368 0.37 -15.42 -0.76
N ASN A 369 0.41 -15.83 0.51
CA ASN A 369 1.51 -16.63 1.05
C ASN A 369 1.43 -18.09 0.56
N LEU A 370 2.59 -18.67 0.27
CA LEU A 370 2.72 -20.00 -0.35
C LEU A 370 2.57 -21.13 0.67
N ASP A 371 3.02 -20.91 1.89
CA ASP A 371 3.10 -21.89 2.95
C ASP A 371 1.74 -22.10 3.65
N GLN A 372 1.67 -23.19 4.43
CA GLN A 372 0.43 -23.63 5.06
C GLN A 372 0.45 -23.37 6.56
N ASP A 373 -0.67 -22.87 7.09
CA ASP A 373 -0.90 -22.81 8.54
C ASP A 373 -1.25 -24.21 9.06
N PHE A 374 -0.22 -24.98 9.41
CA PHE A 374 -0.35 -26.36 9.88
C PHE A 374 -0.94 -26.46 11.30
N MET A 375 -0.99 -25.36 12.05
CA MET A 375 -1.63 -25.32 13.37
C MET A 375 -3.14 -25.05 13.25
N GLY A 376 -3.56 -24.23 12.27
CA GLY A 376 -4.95 -23.93 11.98
C GLY A 376 -5.72 -23.28 13.13
N GLN A 377 -5.06 -22.43 13.90
CA GLN A 377 -5.64 -21.74 15.06
C GLN A 377 -6.38 -20.47 14.63
N ASN A 378 -7.42 -20.09 15.36
CA ASN A 378 -8.12 -18.82 15.15
C ASN A 378 -8.48 -18.17 16.51
N PRO A 379 -7.94 -16.98 16.83
CA PRO A 379 -6.91 -16.25 16.08
C PRO A 379 -5.60 -17.04 15.99
N VAL A 380 -4.74 -16.68 15.04
CA VAL A 380 -3.39 -17.27 14.91
C VAL A 380 -2.52 -16.86 16.10
N VAL A 381 -2.59 -15.59 16.48
CA VAL A 381 -1.98 -15.07 17.72
C VAL A 381 -2.72 -13.84 18.22
N SER A 382 -2.71 -13.64 19.54
CA SER A 382 -3.06 -12.37 20.18
C SER A 382 -2.01 -11.99 21.23
N ARG A 383 -1.48 -10.77 21.15
CA ARG A 383 -0.47 -10.23 22.07
C ARG A 383 -0.89 -8.87 22.63
N ASN A 384 -0.40 -8.49 23.80
CA ASN A 384 -0.58 -7.17 24.39
C ASN A 384 0.56 -6.24 23.91
N MET A 385 0.26 -5.28 23.04
CA MET A 385 1.28 -4.43 22.44
C MET A 385 1.94 -3.46 23.44
N GLY A 386 1.26 -3.14 24.54
CA GLY A 386 1.77 -2.25 25.58
C GLY A 386 2.50 -2.98 26.72
N CYS A 387 2.68 -4.29 26.62
CA CYS A 387 3.33 -5.14 27.60
C CYS A 387 4.65 -5.68 27.04
N ASP A 388 5.67 -5.77 27.89
CA ASP A 388 6.99 -6.28 27.48
C ASP A 388 6.89 -7.75 27.08
N TYR A 389 7.56 -8.09 25.98
CA TYR A 389 7.76 -9.48 25.58
C TYR A 389 8.50 -10.27 26.66
N ASP A 390 8.07 -11.52 26.85
CA ASP A 390 8.68 -12.45 27.79
C ASP A 390 8.46 -13.88 27.29
N GLU A 391 9.55 -14.58 26.95
CA GLU A 391 9.53 -15.96 26.45
C GLU A 391 8.86 -16.94 27.44
N ALA A 392 8.93 -16.65 28.75
CA ALA A 392 8.34 -17.48 29.79
C ALA A 392 6.83 -17.24 29.96
N CYS A 393 6.24 -16.33 29.18
CA CYS A 393 4.81 -16.12 29.18
C CYS A 393 4.07 -17.31 28.54
N ASN A 394 3.09 -17.86 29.27
CA ASN A 394 2.29 -18.97 28.76
C ASN A 394 1.25 -18.43 27.77
N ARG A 395 1.60 -18.41 26.48
CA ARG A 395 0.71 -17.96 25.39
C ARG A 395 -0.58 -18.79 25.25
N THR A 396 -0.56 -20.06 25.64
CA THR A 396 -1.75 -20.93 25.57
C THR A 396 -2.75 -20.67 26.70
N ASN A 397 -2.29 -20.11 27.82
CA ASN A 397 -3.15 -19.72 28.93
C ASN A 397 -2.66 -18.42 29.60
N PRO A 398 -2.76 -17.26 28.91
CA PRO A 398 -2.20 -16.00 29.39
C PRO A 398 -2.83 -15.52 30.70
N ASN A 399 -4.11 -15.83 30.95
CA ASN A 399 -4.81 -15.43 32.17
C ASN A 399 -4.16 -16.00 33.45
N SER A 400 -3.52 -17.18 33.34
CA SER A 400 -2.78 -17.81 34.43
C SER A 400 -1.29 -17.45 34.47
N SER A 401 -0.77 -16.80 33.42
CA SER A 401 0.65 -16.47 33.36
C SER A 401 0.97 -15.25 34.23
N PRO A 402 2.00 -15.33 35.09
CA PRO A 402 2.47 -14.18 35.87
C PRO A 402 3.20 -13.14 35.00
N ARG A 403 3.61 -13.51 33.78
CA ARG A 403 4.31 -12.64 32.82
C ARG A 403 3.36 -11.96 31.81
N ALA A 404 2.06 -12.28 31.85
CA ALA A 404 1.06 -11.63 31.00
C ALA A 404 0.51 -10.35 31.65
N CYS A 405 0.18 -9.36 30.82
CA CYS A 405 -0.41 -8.10 31.27
C CYS A 405 -1.89 -7.98 30.91
N THR A 406 -2.65 -7.29 31.76
CA THR A 406 -4.07 -6.99 31.54
C THR A 406 -4.23 -5.94 30.42
N LEU A 407 -5.20 -6.14 29.53
CA LEU A 407 -5.58 -5.14 28.54
C LEU A 407 -6.32 -3.97 29.19
N ALA A 408 -6.11 -2.75 28.69
CA ALA A 408 -6.75 -1.54 29.20
C ALA A 408 -8.28 -1.68 29.24
N GLY A 409 -8.88 -1.38 30.40
CA GLY A 409 -10.33 -1.42 30.57
C GLY A 409 -10.96 -2.81 30.62
N THR A 410 -10.17 -3.89 30.70
CA THR A 410 -10.68 -5.27 30.76
C THR A 410 -10.04 -6.06 31.91
N SER A 411 -10.47 -7.31 32.12
CA SER A 411 -9.79 -8.30 32.96
C SER A 411 -8.96 -9.32 32.17
N GLN A 412 -8.99 -9.26 30.84
CA GLN A 412 -8.28 -10.19 29.98
C GLN A 412 -6.79 -9.92 30.03
N LYS A 413 -5.98 -10.96 30.21
CA LYS A 413 -4.53 -10.90 30.05
C LYS A 413 -4.08 -11.45 28.70
N LEU A 414 -3.02 -10.89 28.15
CA LEU A 414 -2.27 -11.41 27.00
C LEU A 414 -0.76 -11.28 27.28
N CYS A 415 0.05 -12.14 26.66
CA CYS A 415 1.51 -12.03 26.68
C CYS A 415 1.96 -10.77 25.92
N GLY A 416 3.06 -10.15 26.36
CA GLY A 416 3.62 -8.99 25.66
C GLY A 416 4.14 -9.30 24.27
N TRP A 417 4.32 -8.25 23.48
CA TRP A 417 4.67 -8.35 22.06
C TRP A 417 6.10 -7.91 21.76
N LEU A 418 6.46 -6.68 22.09
CA LEU A 418 7.79 -6.10 21.88
C LEU A 418 8.55 -6.02 23.20
N ASP A 419 9.87 -6.17 23.16
CA ASP A 419 10.70 -6.08 24.36
C ASP A 419 10.77 -4.64 24.94
N SER A 420 11.29 -4.54 26.18
CA SER A 420 11.37 -3.28 26.90
C SER A 420 12.32 -2.24 26.27
N GLY A 421 13.41 -2.69 25.62
CA GLY A 421 14.38 -1.85 24.94
C GLY A 421 13.76 -1.21 23.69
N THR A 422 13.07 -2.01 22.88
CA THR A 422 12.32 -1.53 21.71
C THR A 422 11.24 -0.53 22.09
N ARG A 423 10.50 -0.79 23.16
CA ARG A 423 9.51 0.16 23.68
C ARG A 423 10.14 1.47 24.17
N THR A 424 11.30 1.40 24.79
CA THR A 424 12.07 2.58 25.21
C THR A 424 12.57 3.36 23.99
N ARG A 425 13.07 2.67 22.95
CA ARG A 425 13.51 3.26 21.68
C ARG A 425 12.38 4.03 20.99
N MET A 426 11.18 3.44 20.89
CA MET A 426 10.00 4.11 20.34
C MET A 426 9.61 5.38 21.11
N GLY A 427 9.91 5.44 22.41
CA GLY A 427 9.70 6.61 23.26
C GLY A 427 10.65 7.79 23.00
N THR A 428 11.56 7.68 22.03
CA THR A 428 12.52 8.74 21.66
C THR A 428 12.02 9.61 20.49
N LEU A 429 12.67 10.76 20.30
CA LEU A 429 12.27 11.75 19.28
C LEU A 429 12.26 11.22 17.83
N PRO A 430 13.24 10.41 17.36
CA PRO A 430 13.20 9.84 16.01
C PRO A 430 11.94 9.01 15.72
N TYR A 431 11.42 8.34 16.74
CA TYR A 431 10.18 7.56 16.68
C TYR A 431 8.95 8.37 17.11
N GLY A 432 9.11 9.69 17.24
CA GLY A 432 8.06 10.64 17.59
C GLY A 432 7.48 10.47 19.00
N ASN A 433 8.29 10.00 19.96
CA ASN A 433 7.91 9.76 21.36
C ASN A 433 6.68 8.84 21.49
N THR A 434 6.67 7.74 20.74
CA THR A 434 5.55 6.82 20.64
C THR A 434 5.43 5.95 21.89
N THR A 435 4.22 5.86 22.45
CA THR A 435 3.88 4.92 23.53
C THR A 435 2.80 3.97 23.03
N LEU A 436 3.05 2.66 23.12
CA LEU A 436 2.06 1.66 22.73
C LEU A 436 0.98 1.48 23.81
N PRO A 437 -0.32 1.46 23.45
CA PRO A 437 -1.39 1.24 24.40
C PRO A 437 -1.40 -0.21 24.93
N MET A 438 -1.97 -0.44 26.11
CA MET A 438 -2.24 -1.79 26.64
C MET A 438 -3.40 -2.45 25.87
N ALA A 439 -3.27 -2.59 24.55
CA ALA A 439 -4.28 -3.09 23.64
C ALA A 439 -3.85 -4.42 23.02
N ALA A 440 -4.82 -5.20 22.56
CA ALA A 440 -4.52 -6.42 21.82
C ALA A 440 -4.08 -6.07 20.41
N THR A 441 -2.96 -6.64 19.96
CA THR A 441 -2.72 -6.91 18.55
C THR A 441 -3.10 -8.35 18.27
N THR A 442 -3.76 -8.61 17.15
CA THR A 442 -4.32 -9.94 16.85
C THR A 442 -4.24 -10.23 15.36
N VAL A 443 -3.76 -11.42 15.04
CA VAL A 443 -3.73 -11.95 13.67
C VAL A 443 -4.89 -12.92 13.53
N ALA A 444 -5.87 -12.55 12.71
CA ALA A 444 -6.98 -13.44 12.39
C ALA A 444 -6.52 -14.54 11.43
N ALA A 445 -7.14 -15.72 11.50
CA ALA A 445 -6.89 -16.75 10.49
C ALA A 445 -7.47 -16.30 9.13
N PRO A 446 -6.67 -16.26 8.06
CA PRO A 446 -7.10 -15.77 6.74
C PRO A 446 -8.03 -16.74 5.99
N GLY A 447 -8.24 -17.95 6.54
CA GLY A 447 -8.91 -19.06 5.85
C GLY A 447 -8.00 -19.79 4.85
N ASN A 448 -8.51 -20.80 4.16
CA ASN A 448 -7.81 -21.53 3.09
C ASN A 448 -6.43 -22.14 3.44
N LEU A 449 -6.16 -22.33 4.74
CA LEU A 449 -4.97 -22.99 5.26
C LEU A 449 -3.65 -22.27 4.93
N VAL A 450 -3.65 -20.96 4.66
CA VAL A 450 -2.43 -20.18 4.43
C VAL A 450 -1.94 -19.55 5.75
N MET A 451 -0.63 -19.44 5.92
CA MET A 451 -0.06 -18.77 7.09
C MET A 451 -0.10 -17.24 6.88
N PRO A 452 -0.72 -16.47 7.78
CA PRO A 452 -0.52 -15.03 7.81
C PRO A 452 0.87 -14.73 8.38
N HIS A 453 1.57 -13.80 7.74
CA HIS A 453 2.94 -13.44 8.12
C HIS A 453 3.08 -11.99 8.56
N ALA A 454 1.98 -11.23 8.61
CA ALA A 454 2.03 -9.84 9.06
C ALA A 454 1.00 -9.56 10.15
N VAL A 455 1.34 -8.60 11.00
CA VAL A 455 0.45 -8.10 12.05
C VAL A 455 0.46 -6.58 12.09
N LEU A 456 -0.71 -6.01 12.40
CA LEU A 456 -0.91 -4.57 12.58
C LEU A 456 -0.83 -4.20 14.06
N GLY A 457 0.05 -3.27 14.40
CA GLY A 457 0.05 -2.59 15.70
C GLY A 457 -0.59 -1.21 15.58
N ASN A 458 -1.85 -1.07 16.03
CA ASN A 458 -2.54 0.21 16.01
C ASN A 458 -2.21 1.04 17.26
N VAL A 459 -1.49 2.15 17.06
CA VAL A 459 -1.12 3.09 18.14
C VAL A 459 -2.32 3.94 18.60
N GLY A 460 -3.33 4.12 17.76
CA GLY A 460 -4.59 4.78 18.10
C GLY A 460 -5.39 5.24 16.86
N PRO A 461 -6.71 5.44 16.99
CA PRO A 461 -7.63 5.70 15.86
C PRO A 461 -7.45 7.05 15.13
N ALA A 462 -6.53 7.91 15.58
CA ALA A 462 -6.19 9.19 14.94
C ALA A 462 -4.66 9.43 14.94
N SER A 463 -3.90 8.34 15.02
CA SER A 463 -2.46 8.38 15.02
C SER A 463 -1.94 8.59 13.60
N ASP A 464 -0.95 9.46 13.45
CA ASP A 464 -0.15 9.58 12.21
C ASP A 464 0.77 8.38 12.01
N ARG A 465 0.73 7.39 12.92
CA ARG A 465 1.64 6.24 12.90
C ARG A 465 0.98 4.93 13.33
N TRP A 466 1.53 3.84 12.82
CA TRP A 466 1.15 2.47 13.13
C TRP A 466 2.31 1.53 12.88
N LEU A 467 2.25 0.33 13.46
CA LEU A 467 3.29 -0.68 13.31
C LEU A 467 2.86 -1.76 12.31
N LEU A 468 3.82 -2.19 11.50
CA LEU A 468 3.75 -3.38 10.67
C LEU A 468 4.87 -4.30 11.14
N ALA A 469 4.56 -5.52 11.53
CA ALA A 469 5.58 -6.51 11.82
C ALA A 469 5.31 -7.79 11.06
N PHE A 470 6.38 -8.57 10.87
CA PHE A 470 6.31 -9.85 10.20
C PHE A 470 6.77 -11.01 11.10
N GLU A 471 6.22 -12.18 10.79
CA GLU A 471 6.82 -13.46 11.11
C GLU A 471 7.65 -13.92 9.91
N ASP A 472 8.89 -14.37 10.10
CA ASP A 472 9.87 -14.52 9.02
C ASP A 472 10.18 -15.98 8.60
N LEU A 473 9.53 -16.97 9.20
CA LEU A 473 9.72 -18.39 8.89
C LEU A 473 8.47 -19.05 8.30
N PRO A 474 8.58 -19.82 7.20
CA PRO A 474 7.42 -20.47 6.61
C PRO A 474 6.82 -21.52 7.56
N GLY A 475 5.49 -21.58 7.67
CA GLY A 475 4.77 -22.33 8.71
C GLY A 475 4.49 -21.51 9.97
N GLY A 476 5.14 -20.33 10.04
CA GLY A 476 4.94 -19.32 11.06
C GLY A 476 5.84 -19.46 12.27
N GLY A 477 6.93 -20.22 12.21
CA GLY A 477 7.95 -20.25 13.26
C GLY A 477 7.39 -20.34 14.68
N ASP A 478 7.71 -19.34 15.50
CA ASP A 478 7.25 -19.26 16.87
C ASP A 478 5.93 -18.46 17.04
N ARG A 479 5.51 -17.74 16.00
CA ARG A 479 4.25 -17.00 15.87
C ARG A 479 4.14 -15.84 16.86
N ASP A 480 5.24 -15.17 17.16
CA ASP A 480 5.20 -13.97 17.98
C ASP A 480 5.14 -12.67 17.16
N PHE A 481 5.44 -12.75 15.86
CA PHE A 481 5.42 -11.63 14.91
C PHE A 481 6.21 -10.42 15.42
N ASN A 482 7.34 -10.64 16.08
CA ASN A 482 8.29 -9.58 16.44
C ASN A 482 9.65 -9.73 15.76
N ASP A 483 9.80 -10.70 14.84
CA ASP A 483 11.03 -10.97 14.07
C ASP A 483 11.58 -9.71 13.41
N VAL A 484 10.72 -8.98 12.69
CA VAL A 484 11.04 -7.67 12.11
C VAL A 484 9.86 -6.72 12.24
N VAL A 485 10.10 -5.51 12.75
CA VAL A 485 9.06 -4.53 13.08
C VAL A 485 9.40 -3.18 12.46
N PHE A 486 8.40 -2.57 11.85
CA PHE A 486 8.48 -1.27 11.20
C PHE A 486 7.40 -0.34 11.73
N MET A 487 7.72 0.94 11.85
CA MET A 487 6.77 2.01 12.12
C MET A 487 6.51 2.79 10.85
N LEU A 488 5.27 2.79 10.39
CA LEU A 488 4.83 3.66 9.31
C LEU A 488 4.29 4.94 9.90
N ARG A 489 4.61 6.05 9.24
CA ARG A 489 3.97 7.34 9.47
C ARG A 489 3.39 7.86 8.17
N ASN A 490 2.20 8.45 8.25
CA ASN A 490 1.56 9.01 7.07
C ASN A 490 0.77 10.27 7.37
N TRP A 491 0.76 11.18 6.41
CA TRP A 491 -0.01 12.41 6.47
C TRP A 491 -0.44 12.90 5.09
N ALA A 492 -1.57 13.62 5.02
CA ALA A 492 -1.98 14.33 3.81
C ALA A 492 -0.92 15.40 3.44
N PRO A 493 -0.35 15.38 2.23
CA PRO A 493 0.78 16.23 1.85
C PRO A 493 0.40 17.72 1.71
N THR A 494 -0.90 18.02 1.54
CA THR A 494 -1.42 19.37 1.35
C THR A 494 -2.69 19.57 2.18
N ALA A 495 -2.99 20.82 2.53
CA ALA A 495 -4.29 21.19 3.08
C ALA A 495 -5.42 20.84 2.10
N GLY A 496 -6.63 20.68 2.62
CA GLY A 496 -7.84 20.49 1.81
C GLY A 496 -8.08 21.73 0.95
N ARG A 497 -8.38 21.54 -0.34
CA ARG A 497 -8.73 22.64 -1.25
C ARG A 497 -9.90 22.24 -2.12
N VAL A 498 -10.88 23.14 -2.21
CA VAL A 498 -11.99 23.03 -3.16
C VAL A 498 -12.02 24.25 -4.05
N ARG A 499 -12.40 24.06 -5.32
CA ARG A 499 -12.67 25.13 -6.27
C ARG A 499 -13.91 24.79 -7.09
N SER A 500 -14.91 25.66 -7.05
CA SER A 500 -16.12 25.48 -7.84
C SER A 500 -15.82 25.58 -9.34
N THR A 501 -16.69 25.00 -10.16
CA THR A 501 -16.77 25.40 -11.56
C THR A 501 -17.24 26.86 -11.67
N VAL A 502 -17.23 27.41 -12.88
CA VAL A 502 -17.77 28.76 -13.12
C VAL A 502 -19.29 28.76 -12.88
N LEU A 503 -19.74 29.66 -12.01
CA LEU A 503 -21.13 29.81 -11.58
C LEU A 503 -21.91 30.83 -12.43
N SER A 504 -21.22 31.83 -12.99
CA SER A 504 -21.84 32.84 -13.83
C SER A 504 -22.03 32.37 -15.29
N PRO A 505 -23.08 32.84 -15.99
CA PRO A 505 -23.21 32.66 -17.43
C PRO A 505 -22.05 33.29 -18.19
N ALA A 506 -21.76 32.77 -19.39
CA ALA A 506 -20.77 33.37 -20.27
C ALA A 506 -21.27 34.71 -20.83
N ALA A 507 -20.77 35.82 -20.28
CA ALA A 507 -21.11 37.18 -20.72
C ALA A 507 -19.85 38.06 -20.89
N PRO A 508 -19.09 37.92 -21.99
CA PRO A 508 -17.81 38.63 -22.17
C PRO A 508 -17.93 40.15 -22.25
N SER A 509 -19.12 40.68 -22.53
CA SER A 509 -19.42 42.12 -22.56
C SER A 509 -19.72 42.72 -21.17
N CYS A 510 -19.73 41.88 -20.13
CA CYS A 510 -20.02 42.27 -18.76
C CYS A 510 -18.82 42.03 -17.85
N ALA A 511 -18.75 42.77 -16.75
CA ALA A 511 -17.83 42.53 -15.65
C ALA A 511 -18.64 42.35 -14.37
N ILE A 512 -18.26 41.35 -13.59
CA ILE A 512 -18.78 41.17 -12.24
C ILE A 512 -18.18 42.26 -11.38
N GLN A 513 -19.04 43.00 -10.68
CA GLN A 513 -18.66 44.15 -9.88
C GLN A 513 -18.72 43.82 -8.39
N GLN A 514 -19.74 43.08 -7.97
CA GLN A 514 -19.92 42.67 -6.58
C GLN A 514 -20.24 41.18 -6.49
N VAL A 515 -19.78 40.56 -5.41
CA VAL A 515 -20.07 39.17 -5.08
C VAL A 515 -20.53 39.11 -3.63
N TYR A 516 -21.65 38.44 -3.41
CA TYR A 516 -22.13 38.02 -2.11
C TYR A 516 -21.75 36.58 -1.86
N ILE A 517 -21.39 36.28 -0.62
CA ILE A 517 -21.13 34.92 -0.17
C ILE A 517 -21.66 34.73 1.25
N HIS A 518 -22.47 33.69 1.42
CA HIS A 518 -22.86 33.16 2.72
C HIS A 518 -22.20 31.80 2.91
N LYS A 519 -21.77 31.47 4.14
CA LYS A 519 -21.25 30.14 4.46
C LYS A 519 -21.98 29.48 5.62
N ASP A 520 -22.25 28.20 5.45
CA ASP A 520 -22.59 27.31 6.56
C ASP A 520 -21.49 26.27 6.77
N ASP A 521 -20.64 26.53 7.76
CA ASP A 521 -19.58 25.61 8.19
C ASP A 521 -20.00 24.87 9.47
N ALA A 522 -19.53 23.63 9.60
CA ALA A 522 -19.67 22.83 10.79
C ALA A 522 -18.33 22.25 11.25
N GLN A 523 -18.15 22.24 12.58
CA GLN A 523 -17.15 21.47 13.32
C GLN A 523 -17.75 21.08 14.68
N ASP A 524 -17.35 19.94 15.23
CA ASP A 524 -17.79 19.54 16.56
C ASP A 524 -17.38 20.60 17.63
N PRO A 525 -18.32 21.06 18.48
CA PRO A 525 -18.05 22.10 19.48
C PRO A 525 -17.00 21.73 20.53
N THR A 526 -16.68 20.44 20.68
CA THR A 526 -15.68 19.94 21.64
C THR A 526 -14.25 20.05 21.13
N CYS A 527 -14.06 20.38 19.86
CA CYS A 527 -12.76 20.55 19.25
C CYS A 527 -12.09 21.87 19.69
N ALA A 528 -10.76 21.92 19.58
CA ALA A 528 -10.02 23.17 19.71
C ALA A 528 -10.61 24.25 18.77
N PRO A 529 -10.44 25.56 19.08
CA PRO A 529 -11.12 26.66 18.39
C PRO A 529 -11.09 26.50 16.87
N PRO A 530 -12.17 26.90 16.17
CA PRO A 530 -12.49 26.36 14.87
C PRO A 530 -11.32 26.52 13.89
N VAL A 531 -10.98 25.41 13.24
CA VAL A 531 -9.93 25.42 12.23
C VAL A 531 -10.42 26.26 11.06
N ALA A 532 -9.71 27.35 10.76
CA ALA A 532 -10.19 28.37 9.82
C ALA A 532 -10.33 27.78 8.40
N ILE A 533 -11.56 27.81 7.87
CA ILE A 533 -11.80 27.62 6.44
C ILE A 533 -11.61 28.98 5.77
N ASN A 534 -10.62 29.08 4.89
CA ASN A 534 -10.32 30.33 4.20
C ASN A 534 -11.00 30.34 2.83
N TYR A 535 -11.91 31.29 2.61
CA TYR A 535 -12.64 31.43 1.36
C TYR A 535 -12.04 32.53 0.49
N ALA A 536 -12.14 32.35 -0.83
CA ALA A 536 -11.84 33.39 -1.80
C ALA A 536 -12.75 33.26 -3.03
N VAL A 537 -12.99 34.38 -3.71
CA VAL A 537 -13.74 34.43 -4.97
C VAL A 537 -12.86 34.98 -6.09
N ALA A 538 -13.14 34.61 -7.34
CA ALA A 538 -12.45 35.13 -8.51
C ALA A 538 -13.45 35.30 -9.66
N THR A 539 -13.16 36.22 -10.59
CA THR A 539 -14.02 36.55 -11.73
C THR A 539 -13.40 36.16 -13.07
N ASP A 540 -12.20 35.60 -13.07
CA ASP A 540 -11.37 35.23 -14.22
C ASP A 540 -11.04 33.73 -14.24
N CYS A 541 -12.03 32.91 -13.87
CA CYS A 541 -11.81 31.49 -13.55
C CYS A 541 -11.53 30.57 -14.74
N ARG A 542 -11.67 31.01 -16.00
CA ARG A 542 -11.29 30.24 -17.20
C ARG A 542 -10.46 31.07 -18.17
N LEU A 543 -9.60 30.36 -18.90
CA LEU A 543 -8.88 30.88 -20.05
C LEU A 543 -9.54 30.33 -21.30
N CYS A 544 -10.10 31.21 -22.13
CA CYS A 544 -10.80 30.85 -23.34
C CYS A 544 -9.96 31.22 -24.57
N LEU A 545 -9.61 30.24 -25.40
CA LEU A 545 -8.92 30.43 -26.68
C LEU A 545 -9.70 29.72 -27.79
N ALA A 546 -10.02 30.45 -28.87
CA ALA A 546 -10.74 29.91 -30.03
C ALA A 546 -12.03 29.13 -29.69
N GLY A 547 -12.80 29.63 -28.71
CA GLY A 547 -14.07 29.01 -28.27
C GLY A 547 -13.92 27.82 -27.32
N THR A 548 -12.69 27.39 -27.00
CA THR A 548 -12.43 26.37 -25.98
C THR A 548 -11.97 27.03 -24.69
N CYS A 549 -12.64 26.74 -23.58
CA CYS A 549 -12.31 27.29 -22.26
C CYS A 549 -11.77 26.20 -21.34
N ILE A 550 -10.63 26.45 -20.72
CA ILE A 550 -10.04 25.61 -19.67
C ILE A 550 -10.00 26.37 -18.34
N PRO A 551 -10.00 25.70 -17.17
CA PRO A 551 -9.80 26.37 -15.89
C PRO A 551 -8.52 27.22 -15.90
N ASN A 552 -8.62 28.47 -15.46
CA ASN A 552 -7.45 29.33 -15.26
C ASN A 552 -6.63 28.77 -14.08
N PRO A 553 -5.36 28.37 -14.26
CA PRO A 553 -4.54 27.84 -13.16
C PRO A 553 -4.19 28.91 -12.11
N THR A 554 -4.24 30.20 -12.49
CA THR A 554 -3.91 31.33 -11.61
C THR A 554 -5.00 32.43 -11.68
N PRO A 555 -6.23 32.16 -11.21
CA PRO A 555 -7.26 33.21 -11.09
C PRO A 555 -6.84 34.29 -10.10
N THR A 556 -7.37 35.49 -10.29
CA THR A 556 -7.15 36.62 -9.38
C THR A 556 -8.10 36.48 -8.19
N TRP A 557 -7.60 35.82 -7.14
CA TRP A 557 -8.37 35.51 -5.94
C TRP A 557 -8.51 36.72 -5.00
N HIS A 558 -9.75 37.03 -4.64
CA HIS A 558 -10.12 37.97 -3.59
C HIS A 558 -10.47 37.22 -2.30
N PRO A 559 -9.63 37.31 -1.25
CA PRO A 559 -9.93 36.67 0.04
C PRO A 559 -11.23 37.22 0.64
N VAL A 560 -12.05 36.33 1.19
CA VAL A 560 -13.30 36.70 1.86
C VAL A 560 -13.08 36.87 3.35
N THR A 561 -13.53 38.00 3.89
CA THR A 561 -13.65 38.20 5.34
C THR A 561 -15.13 38.26 5.69
N PHE A 562 -15.61 37.27 6.44
CA PHE A 562 -17.00 37.18 6.85
C PHE A 562 -17.29 38.05 8.07
N ASP A 563 -18.50 38.57 8.13
CA ASP A 563 -19.04 39.18 9.33
C ASP A 563 -19.54 38.12 10.33
N TRP A 564 -20.17 38.59 11.42
CA TRP A 564 -20.70 37.73 12.48
C TRP A 564 -21.90 36.88 12.04
N ASN A 565 -22.60 37.25 10.96
CA ASN A 565 -23.69 36.46 10.36
C ASN A 565 -23.18 35.39 9.39
N ARG A 566 -21.86 35.31 9.17
CA ARG A 566 -21.23 34.45 8.16
C ARG A 566 -21.53 34.92 6.73
N ASP A 567 -21.82 36.20 6.55
CA ASP A 567 -22.05 36.84 5.26
C ASP A 567 -20.86 37.72 4.88
N ALA A 568 -20.65 37.91 3.58
CA ALA A 568 -19.74 38.91 3.07
C ALA A 568 -20.22 39.44 1.70
N VAL A 569 -20.00 40.73 1.47
CA VAL A 569 -20.11 41.37 0.15
C VAL A 569 -18.75 41.91 -0.22
N LEU A 570 -18.25 41.53 -1.39
CA LEU A 570 -16.96 41.93 -1.92
C LEU A 570 -17.13 42.80 -3.15
N ASP A 571 -16.42 43.93 -3.21
CA ASP A 571 -16.21 44.69 -4.44
C ASP A 571 -15.05 44.05 -5.22
N VAL A 572 -15.37 43.49 -6.38
CA VAL A 572 -14.41 42.84 -7.30
C VAL A 572 -14.27 43.62 -8.61
N SER A 573 -14.80 44.85 -8.67
CA SER A 573 -14.75 45.72 -9.86
C SER A 573 -13.32 46.04 -10.32
N GLY A 574 -12.33 45.95 -9.42
CA GLY A 574 -10.91 46.09 -9.73
C GLY A 574 -10.30 44.96 -10.57
N THR A 575 -11.01 43.85 -10.76
CA THR A 575 -10.60 42.71 -11.60
C THR A 575 -11.66 42.46 -12.68
N PRO A 576 -11.44 42.94 -13.92
CA PRO A 576 -12.42 42.84 -14.99
C PRO A 576 -12.58 41.38 -15.44
N GLY A 577 -13.59 40.70 -14.91
CA GLY A 577 -13.87 39.30 -15.22
C GLY A 577 -15.37 38.99 -15.20
N HIS A 578 -15.80 37.99 -15.97
CA HIS A 578 -17.21 37.57 -16.14
C HIS A 578 -17.46 36.11 -15.76
N GLN A 579 -16.49 35.47 -15.11
CA GLN A 579 -16.45 34.05 -14.84
C GLN A 579 -16.25 33.83 -13.35
N LEU A 580 -17.34 33.90 -12.61
CA LEU A 580 -17.35 33.74 -11.17
C LEU A 580 -17.02 32.31 -10.77
N CYS A 581 -16.07 32.14 -9.86
CA CYS A 581 -15.93 30.91 -9.09
C CYS A 581 -15.45 31.25 -7.68
N TRP A 582 -15.57 30.28 -6.77
CA TRP A 582 -15.03 30.40 -5.42
C TRP A 582 -14.10 29.22 -5.12
N LYS A 583 -13.27 29.41 -4.09
CA LYS A 583 -12.48 28.36 -3.48
C LYS A 583 -12.57 28.42 -1.97
N ALA A 584 -12.28 27.29 -1.35
CA ALA A 584 -11.98 27.23 0.07
C ALA A 584 -10.74 26.37 0.33
N ASP A 585 -9.89 26.85 1.24
CA ASP A 585 -8.77 26.10 1.80
C ASP A 585 -9.21 25.60 3.20
N LEU A 586 -9.33 24.28 3.35
CA LEU A 586 -9.73 23.61 4.58
C LEU A 586 -8.49 23.05 5.27
N THR A 587 -8.25 23.50 6.49
CA THR A 587 -7.28 22.86 7.39
C THR A 587 -7.70 21.44 7.71
N ALA A 588 -6.71 20.55 7.74
CA ALA A 588 -6.95 19.14 8.05
C ALA A 588 -7.39 18.95 9.52
N GLY A 589 -8.26 17.99 9.77
CA GLY A 589 -8.72 17.61 11.11
C GLY A 589 -9.03 16.12 11.18
N SER A 590 -9.12 15.56 12.37
CA SER A 590 -9.35 14.12 12.57
C SER A 590 -10.72 13.85 13.22
N GLY A 591 -11.40 12.79 12.78
CA GLY A 591 -12.66 12.34 13.37
C GLY A 591 -13.73 13.45 13.41
N PRO A 592 -14.35 13.75 14.57
CA PRO A 592 -15.37 14.80 14.67
C PRO A 592 -14.81 16.22 14.47
N CYS A 593 -13.49 16.39 14.52
CA CYS A 593 -12.83 17.68 14.35
C CYS A 593 -12.48 18.03 12.90
N GLN A 594 -12.95 17.27 11.92
CA GLN A 594 -12.82 17.62 10.51
C GLN A 594 -13.68 18.84 10.16
N ALA A 595 -13.05 19.85 9.56
CA ALA A 595 -13.76 20.99 8.99
C ALA A 595 -14.73 20.52 7.89
N THR A 596 -15.98 20.96 7.96
CA THR A 596 -17.04 20.63 7.01
C THR A 596 -17.70 21.92 6.51
N ILE A 597 -17.86 22.03 5.19
CA ILE A 597 -18.67 23.04 4.52
C ILE A 597 -20.00 22.38 4.17
N ASN A 598 -21.06 22.75 4.87
CA ASN A 598 -22.40 22.24 4.60
C ASN A 598 -22.99 22.89 3.36
N ASN A 599 -22.81 24.22 3.25
CA ASN A 599 -23.35 25.01 2.17
C ASN A 599 -22.53 26.29 1.96
N VAL A 600 -22.53 26.77 0.72
CA VAL A 600 -22.04 28.10 0.36
C VAL A 600 -23.07 28.69 -0.59
N ASP A 601 -23.67 29.82 -0.23
CA ASP A 601 -24.52 30.57 -1.16
C ASP A 601 -23.67 31.64 -1.83
N ILE A 602 -23.80 31.77 -3.15
CA ILE A 602 -23.06 32.76 -3.93
C ILE A 602 -24.04 33.57 -4.75
N GLY A 603 -24.02 34.90 -4.60
CA GLY A 603 -24.74 35.82 -5.47
C GLY A 603 -23.80 36.83 -6.10
N TYR A 604 -24.20 37.49 -7.19
CA TYR A 604 -23.33 38.48 -7.85
C TYR A 604 -24.10 39.54 -8.62
N GLU A 605 -23.51 40.73 -8.71
CA GLU A 605 -23.95 41.79 -9.61
C GLU A 605 -22.94 41.97 -10.74
N SER A 606 -23.46 42.19 -11.95
CA SER A 606 -22.64 42.47 -13.12
C SER A 606 -23.11 43.73 -13.82
N GLY A 607 -22.16 44.44 -14.43
CA GLY A 607 -22.46 45.60 -15.27
C GLY A 607 -21.64 45.57 -16.56
N PRO A 608 -21.90 46.50 -17.49
CA PRO A 608 -21.11 46.62 -18.71
C PRO A 608 -19.62 46.78 -18.39
N VAL A 609 -18.77 46.18 -19.21
CA VAL A 609 -17.33 46.52 -19.20
C VAL A 609 -17.22 47.97 -19.67
N ASN A 610 -17.10 48.92 -18.73
CA ASN A 610 -16.85 50.31 -19.09
C ASN A 610 -15.44 50.40 -19.73
N PRO A 611 -15.30 51.01 -20.92
CA PRO A 611 -13.99 51.19 -21.55
C PRO A 611 -13.06 52.10 -20.77
#